data_AF-A0A9D6L2R0-F1
#
_entry.id   AF-A0A9D6L2R0-F1
#
_cell.length_a   1.000
_cell.length_b   1.000
_cell.length_c   1.000
_cell.angle_alpha   90.00
_cell.angle_beta   90.00
_cell.angle_gamma   90.00
#
_symmetry.space_group_name_H-M   'P 1'
#
loop_
_entity.id
_entity.type
_entity.pdbx_description
1 polymer ?
#
loop_
_entity_poly.entity_id
_entity_poly.type
_entity_poly.pdbx_seq_one_letter_code
_entity_poly.pdbx_strand_id
1 'polypeptide(L)'
;MTEEQKSLPKWILIVSGLFAFMEIMVSVVLCISPQSVVETVDLNAKGVDYVIYMWAARQFALGFIFAFATFKRSIPMLTIAYIFFLVMFVGDFLIGILQKENALIISALVMCIISSALIFAINKRK
;
A
#
# COMPACT_ATOMS: atom_id res chain seq x y z
N MET A 1 -22.00 -24.15 -2.48
CA MET A 1 -20.85 -23.54 -3.18
C MET A 1 -21.30 -23.29 -4.60
N THR A 2 -21.72 -22.06 -4.91
CA THR A 2 -22.27 -21.68 -6.23
C THR A 2 -21.16 -21.12 -7.13
N GLU A 3 -21.17 -21.59 -8.37
CA GLU A 3 -20.06 -21.59 -9.35
C GLU A 3 -20.01 -20.36 -10.29
N GLU A 4 -19.97 -19.13 -9.76
CA GLU A 4 -19.71 -17.96 -10.63
C GLU A 4 -18.69 -16.96 -10.06
N GLN A 5 -17.78 -17.42 -9.19
CA GLN A 5 -16.55 -16.66 -8.97
C GLN A 5 -15.66 -16.83 -10.20
N LYS A 6 -15.85 -15.95 -11.19
CA LYS A 6 -14.89 -15.67 -12.28
C LYS A 6 -13.49 -15.68 -11.65
N SER A 7 -12.76 -16.77 -11.82
CA SER A 7 -11.56 -17.03 -11.03
C SER A 7 -10.59 -15.87 -11.21
N LEU A 8 -10.20 -15.22 -10.12
CA LEU A 8 -9.24 -14.12 -10.18
C LEU A 8 -7.98 -14.61 -10.92
N PRO A 9 -7.50 -13.86 -11.92
CA PRO A 9 -6.27 -14.20 -12.62
C PRO A 9 -5.11 -14.35 -11.63
N LYS A 10 -4.32 -15.41 -11.78
CA LYS A 10 -3.18 -15.68 -10.91
C LYS A 10 -2.22 -14.49 -10.80
N TRP A 11 -2.05 -13.71 -11.87
CA TRP A 11 -1.19 -12.53 -11.88
C TRP A 11 -1.67 -11.42 -10.93
N ILE A 12 -3.00 -11.20 -10.81
CA ILE A 12 -3.54 -10.20 -9.87
C ILE A 12 -3.22 -10.64 -8.45
N LEU A 13 -3.46 -11.91 -8.13
CA LEU A 13 -3.17 -12.47 -6.81
C LEU A 13 -1.68 -12.39 -6.46
N ILE A 14 -0.79 -12.61 -7.43
CA ILE A 14 0.66 -12.45 -7.23
C ILE A 14 0.99 -10.99 -6.90
N VAL A 15 0.47 -10.03 -7.68
CA VAL A 15 0.72 -8.60 -7.44
C VAL A 15 0.12 -8.14 -6.11
N SER A 16 -1.10 -8.57 -5.77
CA SER A 16 -1.72 -8.30 -4.46
C SER A 16 -0.89 -8.86 -3.31
N GLY A 17 -0.34 -10.08 -3.47
CA GLY A 17 0.53 -10.71 -2.48
C GLY A 17 1.86 -9.98 -2.30
N LEU A 18 2.45 -9.48 -3.39
CA LEU A 18 3.65 -8.66 -3.33
C LEU A 18 3.40 -7.33 -2.59
N PHE A 19 2.25 -6.69 -2.82
CA PHE A 19 1.86 -5.49 -2.07
C PHE A 19 1.64 -5.79 -0.59
N ALA A 20 0.95 -6.88 -0.27
CA ALA A 20 0.79 -7.31 1.11
C ALA A 20 2.13 -7.47 1.82
N PHE A 21 3.07 -8.15 1.16
CA PHE A 21 4.41 -8.38 1.68
C PHE A 21 5.20 -7.08 1.86
N MET A 22 5.19 -6.21 0.85
CA MET A 22 5.86 -4.91 0.87
C MET A 22 5.37 -4.04 2.05
N GLU A 23 4.06 -3.88 2.19
CA GLU A 23 3.45 -3.05 3.25
C GLU A 23 3.76 -3.58 4.66
N ILE A 24 3.74 -4.90 4.84
CA ILE A 24 4.13 -5.52 6.12
C ILE A 24 5.61 -5.28 6.40
N MET A 25 6.49 -5.44 5.40
CA MET A 25 7.92 -5.21 5.58
C MET A 25 8.23 -3.75 5.90
N VAL A 26 7.59 -2.79 5.21
CA VAL A 26 7.74 -1.36 5.51
C VAL A 26 7.30 -1.05 6.95
N SER A 27 6.20 -1.65 7.41
CA SER A 27 5.77 -1.51 8.81
C SER A 27 6.82 -2.00 9.81
N VAL A 28 7.41 -3.18 9.56
CA VAL A 28 8.45 -3.76 10.41
C VAL A 28 9.70 -2.87 10.41
N VAL A 29 10.13 -2.38 9.25
CA VAL A 29 11.29 -1.48 9.14
C VAL A 29 11.02 -0.17 9.87
N LEU A 30 9.84 0.44 9.75
CA LEU A 30 9.49 1.66 10.49
C LEU A 30 9.56 1.47 12.02
N CYS A 31 9.23 0.28 12.52
CA CYS A 31 9.30 -0.02 13.95
C CYS A 31 10.71 -0.30 14.47
N ILE A 32 11.57 -0.93 13.67
CA ILE A 32 12.90 -1.40 14.10
C ILE A 32 14.02 -0.43 13.69
N SER A 33 13.91 0.14 12.50
CA SER A 33 14.91 1.02 11.89
C SER A 33 14.23 2.16 11.11
N PRO A 34 13.55 3.09 11.79
CA PRO A 34 12.92 4.23 11.12
C PRO A 34 13.92 5.11 10.36
N GLN A 35 15.19 5.13 10.81
CA GLN A 35 16.28 5.90 10.22
C GLN A 35 16.51 5.56 8.74
N SER A 36 16.32 4.30 8.35
CA SER A 36 16.49 3.86 6.96
C SER A 36 15.33 4.24 6.03
N VAL A 37 14.22 4.74 6.57
CA VAL A 37 13.02 5.13 5.81
C VAL A 37 12.79 6.63 5.88
N VAL A 38 13.25 7.28 6.95
CA VAL A 38 13.00 8.69 7.24
C VAL A 38 14.32 9.42 7.53
N GLU A 39 15.26 9.36 6.58
CA GLU A 39 16.61 9.94 6.72
C GLU A 39 16.62 11.46 6.97
N THR A 40 15.57 12.17 6.53
CA THR A 40 15.47 13.63 6.61
C THR A 40 14.77 14.16 7.86
N VAL A 41 14.29 13.28 8.75
CA VAL A 41 13.53 13.67 9.94
C VAL A 41 14.38 13.52 11.20
N ASP A 42 14.36 14.54 12.07
CA ASP A 42 14.97 14.47 13.39
C ASP A 42 14.17 13.55 14.31
N LEU A 43 14.64 12.32 14.45
CA LEU A 43 14.02 11.29 15.31
C LEU A 43 14.15 11.58 16.80
N ASN A 44 15.02 12.52 17.21
CA ASN A 44 15.13 12.90 18.62
C ASN A 44 14.10 13.97 19.03
N ALA A 45 13.33 14.51 18.07
CA ALA A 45 12.28 15.47 18.36
C ALA A 45 11.07 14.79 19.03
N LYS A 46 10.57 15.40 20.11
CA LYS A 46 9.44 14.85 20.88
C LYS A 46 8.21 14.66 19.97
N GLY A 47 7.68 13.44 19.94
CA GLY A 47 6.44 13.09 19.22
C GLY A 47 6.66 12.56 17.80
N VAL A 48 7.88 12.60 17.26
CA VAL A 48 8.19 12.02 15.94
C VAL A 48 8.03 10.50 15.95
N ASP A 49 8.51 9.82 16.99
CA ASP A 49 8.33 8.37 17.15
C ASP A 49 6.86 7.95 17.10
N TYR A 50 5.97 8.78 17.67
CA TYR A 50 4.54 8.50 17.65
C TYR A 50 3.97 8.57 16.23
N VAL A 51 4.37 9.55 15.44
CA VAL A 51 3.96 9.68 14.02
C VAL A 51 4.48 8.50 13.20
N ILE A 52 5.72 8.06 13.47
CA ILE A 52 6.33 6.90 12.82
C ILE A 52 5.57 5.62 13.16
N TYR A 53 5.19 5.40 14.42
CA TYR A 53 4.39 4.24 14.79
C TYR A 53 2.97 4.29 14.23
N MET A 54 2.34 5.47 14.12
CA MET A 54 1.06 5.61 13.42
C MET A 54 1.20 5.24 11.93
N TRP A 55 2.29 5.64 11.28
CA TRP A 55 2.57 5.26 9.90
C TRP A 55 2.85 3.76 9.78
N ALA A 56 3.64 3.18 10.68
CA ALA A 56 3.90 1.74 10.71
C ALA A 56 2.60 0.94 10.89
N ALA A 57 1.72 1.37 11.79
CA ALA A 57 0.42 0.74 12.00
C ALA A 57 -0.48 0.84 10.76
N ARG A 58 -0.46 1.97 10.03
CA ARG A 58 -1.16 2.16 8.75
C ARG A 58 -0.69 1.15 7.70
N GLN A 59 0.63 1.04 7.53
CA GLN A 59 1.26 0.12 6.57
C GLN A 59 0.96 -1.35 6.93
N PHE A 60 0.99 -1.69 8.22
CA PHE A 60 0.61 -3.02 8.69
C PHE A 60 -0.86 -3.35 8.37
N ALA A 61 -1.78 -2.42 8.66
CA ALA A 61 -3.21 -2.63 8.42
C ALA A 61 -3.51 -2.85 6.93
N LEU A 62 -2.91 -2.05 6.04
CA LEU A 62 -3.06 -2.21 4.59
C LEU A 62 -2.46 -3.53 4.12
N GLY A 63 -1.25 -3.87 4.57
CA GLY A 63 -0.61 -5.14 4.24
C GLY A 63 -1.45 -6.34 4.67
N PHE A 64 -2.06 -6.29 5.85
CA PHE A 64 -2.95 -7.33 6.35
C PHE A 64 -4.25 -7.42 5.53
N ILE A 65 -4.87 -6.29 5.18
CA ILE A 65 -6.06 -6.25 4.32
C ILE A 65 -5.75 -6.88 2.96
N PHE A 66 -4.60 -6.55 2.35
CA PHE A 66 -4.17 -7.15 1.10
C PHE A 66 -3.89 -8.65 1.23
N ALA A 67 -3.19 -9.08 2.28
CA ALA A 67 -2.92 -10.49 2.53
C ALA A 67 -4.23 -11.29 2.66
N PHE A 68 -5.16 -10.79 3.46
CA PHE A 68 -6.44 -11.43 3.70
C PHE A 68 -7.35 -11.41 2.46
N ALA A 69 -7.40 -10.31 1.71
CA ALA A 69 -8.16 -10.19 0.47
C ALA A 69 -7.63 -11.16 -0.61
N THR A 70 -6.31 -11.31 -0.68
CA THR A 70 -5.62 -12.25 -1.58
C THR A 70 -5.91 -13.70 -1.18
N PHE A 71 -5.84 -14.02 0.11
CA PHE A 71 -6.15 -15.35 0.64
C PHE A 71 -7.60 -15.76 0.38
N LYS A 72 -8.55 -14.87 0.65
CA LYS A 72 -9.98 -15.11 0.39
C LYS A 72 -10.37 -15.02 -1.10
N ARG A 73 -9.46 -14.59 -1.98
CA ARG A 73 -9.73 -14.36 -3.41
C ARG A 73 -10.99 -13.52 -3.65
N SER A 74 -11.22 -12.54 -2.79
CA SER A 74 -12.44 -11.73 -2.82
C SER A 74 -12.24 -10.50 -3.70
N ILE A 75 -12.89 -10.49 -4.86
CA ILE A 75 -12.92 -9.36 -5.80
C ILE A 75 -13.34 -8.05 -5.12
N PRO A 76 -14.49 -7.96 -4.41
CA PRO A 76 -14.91 -6.69 -3.81
C PRO A 76 -13.93 -6.19 -2.75
N MET A 77 -13.31 -7.10 -2.00
CA MET A 77 -12.34 -6.73 -0.97
C MET A 77 -11.03 -6.21 -1.56
N LEU A 78 -10.55 -6.84 -2.65
CA LEU A 78 -9.39 -6.37 -3.39
C LEU A 78 -9.64 -5.00 -4.02
N THR A 79 -10.80 -4.76 -4.62
CA THR A 79 -11.14 -3.44 -5.18
C THR A 79 -11.09 -2.35 -4.11
N ILE A 80 -11.67 -2.59 -2.94
CA ILE A 80 -11.63 -1.64 -1.82
C ILE A 80 -10.19 -1.41 -1.37
N ALA A 81 -9.40 -2.48 -1.21
CA ALA A 81 -7.99 -2.39 -0.84
C ALA A 81 -7.18 -1.53 -1.84
N TYR A 82 -7.38 -1.73 -3.15
CA TYR A 82 -6.72 -0.93 -4.18
C TYR A 82 -7.15 0.54 -4.17
N ILE A 83 -8.43 0.83 -3.89
CA ILE A 83 -8.89 2.22 -3.73
C ILE A 83 -8.20 2.89 -2.54
N PHE A 84 -8.13 2.22 -1.39
CA PHE A 84 -7.42 2.75 -0.22
C PHE A 84 -5.93 2.95 -0.51
N PHE A 85 -5.30 2.00 -1.20
CA PHE A 85 -3.91 2.08 -1.63
C PHE A 85 -3.71 3.28 -2.57
N LEU A 86 -4.60 3.49 -3.54
CA LEU A 86 -4.56 4.64 -4.45
C LEU A 86 -4.67 5.96 -3.68
N VAL A 87 -5.65 6.09 -2.78
CA VAL A 87 -5.85 7.30 -1.97
C VAL A 87 -4.62 7.60 -1.12
N MET A 88 -4.00 6.56 -0.53
CA MET A 88 -2.76 6.71 0.24
C MET A 88 -1.63 7.26 -0.63
N PHE A 89 -1.37 6.66 -1.79
CA PHE A 89 -0.28 7.12 -2.67
C PHE A 89 -0.54 8.48 -3.32
N VAL A 90 -1.80 8.88 -3.51
CA VAL A 90 -2.13 10.26 -3.88
C VAL A 90 -1.74 11.22 -2.76
N GLY A 91 -2.01 10.85 -1.50
CA GLY A 91 -1.54 11.61 -0.34
C GLY A 91 -0.02 11.71 -0.29
N ASP A 92 0.68 10.60 -0.44
CA ASP A 92 2.15 10.55 -0.42
C ASP A 92 2.76 11.35 -1.60
N PHE A 93 2.10 11.37 -2.76
CA PHE A 93 2.49 12.21 -3.90
C PHE A 93 2.39 13.72 -3.58
N LEU A 94 1.29 14.15 -2.96
CA LEU A 94 1.14 15.54 -2.52
C LEU A 94 2.18 15.93 -1.46
N ILE A 95 2.44 15.03 -0.50
CA ILE A 95 3.50 15.23 0.50
C ILE A 95 4.87 15.33 -0.17
N GLY A 96 5.16 14.48 -1.17
CA GLY A 96 6.41 14.51 -1.92
C GLY A 96 6.63 15.84 -2.65
N ILE A 97 5.58 16.40 -3.25
CA ILE A 97 5.65 17.73 -3.87
C ILE A 97 5.93 18.82 -2.83
N LEU A 98 5.26 18.76 -1.67
CA LEU A 98 5.44 19.75 -0.60
C LEU A 98 6.84 19.69 0.01
N GLN A 99 7.39 18.49 0.19
CA GLN A 99 8.73 18.27 0.74
C GLN A 99 9.84 18.33 -0.32
N LYS A 100 9.49 18.47 -1.61
CA LYS A 100 10.42 18.45 -2.76
C LYS A 100 11.30 17.19 -2.83
N GLU A 101 10.77 16.07 -2.36
CA GLU A 101 11.45 14.78 -2.32
C GLU A 101 11.16 13.98 -3.60
N ASN A 102 12.08 14.05 -4.57
CA ASN A 102 11.92 13.42 -5.89
C ASN A 102 11.69 11.90 -5.80
N ALA A 103 12.34 11.23 -4.84
CA ALA A 103 12.17 9.79 -4.64
C ALA A 103 10.74 9.43 -4.24
N LEU A 104 10.12 10.21 -3.34
CA LEU A 104 8.74 10.01 -2.90
C LEU A 104 7.74 10.32 -4.02
N ILE A 105 8.00 11.37 -4.81
CA ILE A 105 7.15 11.74 -5.95
C ILE A 105 7.13 10.61 -7.00
N ILE A 106 8.30 10.10 -7.37
CA ILE A 106 8.43 9.06 -8.39
C ILE A 106 7.78 7.75 -7.92
N SER A 107 8.07 7.32 -6.68
CA SER A 107 7.50 6.08 -6.14
C SER A 107 5.98 6.17 -6.02
N ALA A 108 5.46 7.29 -5.53
CA ALA A 108 4.02 7.51 -5.38
C ALA A 108 3.29 7.58 -6.73
N LEU A 109 3.90 8.20 -7.75
CA LEU A 109 3.35 8.25 -9.09
C LEU A 109 3.26 6.85 -9.71
N VAL A 110 4.32 6.06 -9.60
CA VAL A 110 4.35 4.67 -10.11
C VAL A 110 3.28 3.82 -9.42
N MET A 111 3.16 3.91 -8.10
CA MET A 111 2.15 3.17 -7.34
C MET A 111 0.72 3.60 -7.67
N CYS A 112 0.47 4.90 -7.91
CA CYS A 112 -0.82 5.39 -8.40
C CYS A 112 -1.20 4.77 -9.75
N ILE A 113 -0.25 4.69 -10.69
CA ILE A 113 -0.47 4.10 -12.01
C ILE A 113 -0.80 2.61 -11.88
N ILE A 114 0.00 1.86 -11.10
CA ILE A 114 -0.21 0.42 -10.91
C ILE A 114 -1.56 0.15 -10.24
N SER A 115 -1.90 0.90 -9.18
CA SER A 115 -3.18 0.74 -8.49
C SER A 115 -4.37 1.04 -9.40
N SER A 116 -4.29 2.14 -10.18
CA SER A 116 -5.34 2.48 -11.16
C SER A 116 -5.50 1.42 -12.24
N ALA A 117 -4.39 0.86 -12.74
CA ALA A 117 -4.40 -0.22 -13.71
C ALA A 117 -5.02 -1.51 -13.14
N LEU A 118 -4.75 -1.85 -11.88
CA LEU A 118 -5.34 -3.01 -11.19
C LEU A 118 -6.84 -2.83 -10.95
N ILE A 119 -7.28 -1.63 -10.52
CA ILE A 119 -8.70 -1.30 -10.37
C ILE A 119 -9.41 -1.45 -11.73
N PHE A 120 -8.83 -0.89 -12.79
CA PHE A 120 -9.40 -1.01 -14.14
C PHE A 120 -9.45 -2.47 -14.63
N ALA A 121 -8.38 -3.24 -14.41
CA ALA A 121 -8.32 -4.65 -14.80
C ALA A 121 -9.35 -5.52 -14.07
N ILE A 122 -9.65 -5.21 -12.81
CA ILE A 122 -10.70 -5.88 -12.02
C ILE A 122 -12.08 -5.45 -12.48
N ASN A 123 -12.31 -4.15 -12.69
CA ASN A 123 -13.62 -3.62 -13.03
C ASN A 123 -14.06 -3.98 -14.46
N LYS A 124 -13.13 -4.06 -15.41
CA LYS A 124 -13.39 -4.56 -16.77
C LYS A 124 -13.81 -6.04 -16.79
N ARG A 125 -13.57 -6.78 -15.70
CA ARG A 125 -13.90 -8.20 -15.59
C ARG A 125 -15.17 -8.48 -14.76
N LYS A 126 -15.72 -7.51 -14.05
CA LYS A 126 -17.10 -7.60 -13.56
C LYS A 126 -18.05 -7.67 -14.74
#